data_AF-A0A968XU14-F1
#
_entry.id   AF-A0A968XU14-F1
#
_cell.length_a   1.000
_cell.length_b   1.000
_cell.length_c   1.000
_cell.angle_alpha   90.00
_cell.angle_beta   90.00
_cell.angle_gamma   90.00
#
_symmetry.space_group_name_H-M   'P 1'
#
loop_
_entity.id
_entity.type
_entity.pdbx_description
1 polymer ?
#
loop_
_entity_poly.entity_id
_entity_poly.type
_entity_poly.pdbx_seq_one_letter_code
_entity_poly.pdbx_strand_id
1 'polypeptide(L)' 'TSPGICNAAGNVLGMMPHPERASDPLTGGTDGLALFEALAQQLVAA' A
#
# COMPACT_ATOMS: atom_id res chain seq x y z
N THR A 1 -9.65 -10.54 -5.19
CA THR A 1 -8.87 -9.35 -4.82
C THR A 1 -9.83 -8.19 -4.78
N SER A 2 -10.26 -7.75 -3.58
CA SER A 2 -11.13 -6.58 -3.51
C SER A 2 -10.29 -5.33 -3.81
N PRO A 3 -10.76 -4.40 -4.65
CA PRO A 3 -10.05 -3.16 -4.91
C PRO A 3 -10.05 -2.29 -3.65
N GLY A 4 -8.95 -1.58 -3.41
CA GLY A 4 -8.91 -0.52 -2.40
C GLY A 4 -9.87 0.62 -2.74
N ILE A 5 -10.27 1.38 -1.73
CA ILE A 5 -11.17 2.54 -1.82
C ILE A 5 -10.37 3.79 -1.50
N CYS A 6 -10.38 4.79 -2.38
CA CYS A 6 -9.81 6.11 -2.12
C CYS A 6 -10.90 7.13 -1.82
N ASN A 7 -10.60 8.13 -1.00
CA ASN A 7 -11.43 9.32 -0.90
C ASN A 7 -11.31 10.22 -2.15
N ALA A 8 -12.23 11.18 -2.30
CA ALA A 8 -12.25 12.07 -3.45
C ALA A 8 -10.99 12.95 -3.57
N ALA A 9 -10.36 13.29 -2.44
CA ALA A 9 -9.11 14.05 -2.41
C ALA A 9 -7.86 13.21 -2.74
N GLY A 10 -7.99 11.88 -2.85
CA GLY A 10 -6.90 10.98 -3.18
C GLY A 10 -5.83 10.82 -2.09
N ASN A 11 -6.04 11.34 -0.89
CA ASN A 11 -5.06 11.32 0.21
C ASN A 11 -5.42 10.32 1.33
N VAL A 12 -6.57 9.66 1.23
CA VAL A 12 -6.96 8.57 2.14
C VAL A 12 -7.30 7.35 1.30
N LEU A 13 -6.65 6.23 1.61
CA LEU A 13 -6.80 4.94 0.94
C LEU A 13 -7.12 3.87 1.99
N GLY A 14 -8.21 3.13 1.79
CA GLY A 14 -8.53 1.90 2.53
C GLY A 14 -8.36 0.67 1.64
N MET A 15 -7.73 -0.39 2.12
CA MET A 15 -7.45 -1.59 1.31
C MET A 15 -7.79 -2.89 2.05
N MET A 16 -8.13 -3.94 1.29
CA MET A 16 -8.20 -5.34 1.72
C MET A 16 -7.68 -6.24 0.57
N PRO A 17 -6.84 -7.26 0.84
CA PRO A 17 -6.27 -7.62 2.14
C PRO A 17 -5.31 -6.56 2.67
N HIS A 18 -4.93 -6.70 3.94
CA HIS A 18 -3.98 -5.86 4.67
C HIS A 18 -2.58 -5.91 4.02
N PRO A 19 -2.17 -4.90 3.22
CA PRO A 19 -0.92 -4.95 2.44
C PRO A 19 0.33 -4.95 3.33
N GLU A 20 0.24 -4.42 4.55
CA GLU A 20 1.31 -4.43 5.54
C GLU A 20 1.67 -5.84 6.02
N ARG A 21 0.75 -6.80 5.89
CA ARG A 21 1.01 -8.22 6.19
C ARG A 21 1.61 -8.96 5.01
N ALA A 22 1.61 -8.36 3.82
CA ALA A 22 2.15 -8.94 2.60
C ALA A 22 3.40 -8.18 2.11
N SER A 23 4.03 -7.36 2.95
CA SER A 23 5.20 -6.55 2.58
C SER A 23 6.53 -7.16 3.03
N ASP A 24 6.53 -8.16 3.91
CA ASP A 24 7.73 -8.84 4.38
C ASP A 24 7.59 -10.38 4.28
N PRO A 25 8.65 -11.09 3.83
CA PRO A 25 8.63 -12.55 3.75
C PRO A 25 8.26 -13.24 5.07
N LEU A 26 8.57 -12.64 6.22
CA LEU A 26 8.25 -13.16 7.55
C LEU A 26 6.79 -12.90 7.96
N THR A 27 6.10 -11.94 7.33
CA THR A 27 4.73 -11.55 7.71
C THR A 27 3.65 -12.07 6.77
N GLY A 28 4.01 -12.50 5.55
CA GLY A 28 3.07 -13.10 4.61
C GLY A 28 3.36 -12.95 3.13
N GLY A 29 4.53 -12.42 2.73
CA GLY A 29 4.96 -12.29 1.33
C GLY A 29 5.53 -10.91 1.02
N THR A 30 5.77 -10.60 -0.25
CA THR A 30 6.33 -9.30 -0.69
C THR A 30 5.39 -8.50 -1.59
N ASP A 31 4.22 -9.02 -1.92
CA ASP A 31 3.28 -8.41 -2.87
C ASP A 31 2.74 -7.03 -2.41
N GLY A 32 2.72 -6.77 -1.09
CA GLY A 32 2.33 -5.49 -0.50
C GLY A 32 3.44 -4.45 -0.47
N LEU A 33 4.70 -4.82 -0.73
CA LEU A 33 5.85 -3.92 -0.64
C LEU A 33 5.79 -2.76 -1.64
N ALA A 34 5.35 -3.06 -2.87
CA ALA A 34 5.28 -2.07 -3.96
C ALA A 34 4.40 -0.85 -3.61
N LEU A 35 3.37 -1.02 -2.78
CA LEU A 35 2.55 0.08 -2.28
C LEU A 35 3.37 1.08 -1.45
N PHE A 36 4.17 0.56 -0.52
CA PHE A 36 4.97 1.37 0.39
C PHE A 36 6.17 2.00 -0.32
N GLU A 37 6.79 1.30 -1.28
CA GLU A 37 7.84 1.86 -2.13
C GLU A 37 7.34 3.06 -2.95
N ALA A 38 6.18 2.92 -3.59
CA ALA A 38 5.58 4.01 -4.35
C ALA A 38 5.24 5.21 -3.44
N LEU A 39 4.73 4.97 -2.23
CA LEU A 39 4.46 6.03 -1.26
C LEU A 39 5.74 6.74 -0.83
N ALA A 40 6.80 6.00 -0.52
CA ALA A 40 8.10 6.58 -0.15
C ALA A 40 8.68 7.45 -1.26
N GLN A 41 8.59 6.99 -2.52
CA GLN A 41 9.02 7.76 -3.68
C GLN A 41 8.25 9.08 -3.82
N GLN A 42 6.92 9.06 -3.62
CA GLN A 42 6.10 10.27 -3.68
C GLN A 42 6.47 11.27 -2.58
N LEU A 43 6.76 10.80 -1.37
CA LEU A 43 7.15 11.66 -0.24
C LEU A 43 8.52 12.31 -0.44
N VAL A 44 9.47 11.61 -1.08
CA VAL A 44 10.80 12.17 -1.38
C VAL A 44 10.76 13.14 -2.55
N ALA A 45 9.83 12.96 -3.49
CA ALA A 45 9.68 13.82 -4.66
C ALA A 45 8.88 15.11 -4.37
N ALA A 46 8.26 15.24 -3.20
CA ALA A 46 7.46 16.39 -2.76
C ALA A 46 8.30 17.41 -1.97
#